data_AF-A0A414I3G3-F1
#
_entry.id   AF-A0A414I3G3-F1
#
_cell.length_a   1.000
_cell.length_b   1.000
_cell.length_c   1.000
_cell.angle_alpha   90.00
_cell.angle_beta   90.00
_cell.angle_gamma   90.00
#
_symmetry.space_group_name_H-M   'P 1'
#
loop_
_entity.id
_entity.type
_entity.pdbx_description
1 polymer ?
#
loop_
_entity_poly.entity_id
_entity_poly.type
_entity_poly.pdbx_seq_one_letter_code
_entity_poly.pdbx_strand_id
1 'polypeptide(L)'
;MNYTQLYESRITKELDKKEVSLWKDFYNNILPERVEQFKKVYRGKPQKLQKAIEKLEQDAAASYREEIDEQLTTLCDGLRTQAYFDALKQLDSLSEGVPDKTDHSQPLASEIITDLKAKLQTAEKDRDTFYNQKAVLIMQQDIINFALHITDLELLKQVYRNAKAAYKRQEQEENNEL
;
A
#
# COMPACT_ATOMS: atom_id res chain seq x y z
N MET A 1 -0.36 7.92 -28.33
CA MET A 1 -0.62 7.38 -26.97
C MET A 1 -0.54 5.87 -27.11
N ASN A 2 0.41 5.22 -26.44
CA ASN A 2 0.63 3.77 -26.57
C ASN A 2 -0.45 2.99 -25.79
N TYR A 3 -0.55 1.67 -26.01
CA TYR A 3 -1.60 0.85 -25.37
C TYR A 3 -1.54 0.97 -23.85
N THR A 4 -0.32 0.99 -23.30
CA THR A 4 -0.06 1.13 -21.87
C THR A 4 -0.61 2.41 -21.25
N GLN A 5 -0.31 3.54 -21.86
CA GLN A 5 -0.80 4.85 -21.41
C GLN A 5 -2.32 4.94 -21.49
N LEU A 6 -2.92 4.32 -22.50
CA LEU A 6 -4.37 4.35 -22.69
C LEU A 6 -5.12 3.57 -21.61
N TYR A 7 -4.65 2.36 -21.27
CA TYR A 7 -5.31 1.59 -20.22
C TYR A 7 -5.05 2.16 -18.83
N GLU A 8 -3.81 2.60 -18.52
CA GLU A 8 -3.50 3.22 -17.22
C GLU A 8 -4.35 4.48 -17.00
N SER A 9 -4.47 5.34 -18.02
CA SER A 9 -5.33 6.53 -17.94
C SER A 9 -6.80 6.17 -17.68
N ARG A 10 -7.30 5.08 -18.28
CA ARG A 10 -8.66 4.59 -18.04
C ARG A 10 -8.82 4.06 -16.62
N ILE A 11 -7.84 3.33 -16.10
CA ILE A 11 -7.85 2.81 -14.73
C ILE A 11 -7.89 3.98 -13.75
N THR A 12 -6.98 4.95 -13.87
CA THR A 12 -6.96 6.15 -13.00
C THR A 12 -8.30 6.85 -12.99
N LYS A 13 -8.90 7.08 -14.17
CA LYS A 13 -10.20 7.75 -14.27
C LYS A 13 -11.34 6.99 -13.59
N GLU A 14 -11.36 5.66 -13.66
CA GLU A 14 -12.39 4.86 -12.98
C GLU A 14 -12.17 4.80 -11.47
N LEU A 15 -10.91 4.76 -11.02
CA LEU A 15 -10.57 4.85 -9.59
C LEU A 15 -10.99 6.20 -9.01
N ASP A 16 -10.65 7.31 -9.66
CA ASP A 16 -11.02 8.66 -9.21
C ASP A 16 -12.54 8.82 -9.08
N LYS A 17 -13.30 8.33 -10.06
CA LYS A 17 -14.77 8.35 -10.02
C LYS A 17 -15.31 7.54 -8.85
N LYS A 18 -14.75 6.34 -8.61
CA LYS A 18 -15.18 5.47 -7.52
C LYS A 18 -14.86 6.10 -6.17
N GLU A 19 -13.66 6.64 -5.99
CA GLU A 19 -13.26 7.32 -4.75
C GLU A 19 -14.18 8.50 -4.43
N VAL A 20 -14.42 9.38 -5.41
CA VAL A 20 -15.34 10.52 -5.25
C VAL A 20 -16.75 10.04 -4.89
N SER A 21 -17.24 8.97 -5.52
CA SER A 21 -18.55 8.40 -5.21
C SER A 21 -18.64 7.86 -3.79
N LEU A 22 -17.59 7.19 -3.30
CA LEU A 22 -17.56 6.62 -1.95
C LEU A 22 -17.51 7.73 -0.89
N TRP A 23 -16.65 8.74 -1.06
CA TRP A 23 -16.64 9.89 -0.16
C TRP A 23 -17.96 10.65 -0.16
N LYS A 24 -18.59 10.79 -1.33
CA LYS A 24 -19.90 11.41 -1.44
C LYS A 24 -20.97 10.63 -0.68
N ASP A 25 -20.96 9.31 -0.74
CA ASP A 25 -21.89 8.47 0.03
C ASP A 25 -21.63 8.58 1.54
N PHE A 26 -20.36 8.55 1.95
CA PHE A 26 -19.97 8.71 3.35
C PHE A 26 -20.48 10.01 3.96
N TYR A 27 -20.20 11.15 3.33
CA TYR A 27 -20.56 12.46 3.89
C TYR A 27 -22.07 12.75 3.83
N ASN A 28 -22.80 12.19 2.86
CA ASN A 28 -24.22 12.48 2.69
C ASN A 28 -25.12 11.51 3.44
N ASN A 29 -24.71 10.25 3.61
CA ASN A 29 -25.57 9.20 4.14
C ASN A 29 -25.01 8.60 5.44
N ILE A 30 -23.77 8.12 5.43
CA ILE A 30 -23.20 7.34 6.55
C ILE A 30 -22.88 8.23 7.76
N LEU A 31 -22.15 9.34 7.53
CA LEU A 31 -21.68 10.21 8.60
C LEU A 31 -22.85 10.89 9.35
N PRO A 32 -23.85 11.47 8.67
CA PRO A 32 -25.01 12.05 9.35
C PRO A 32 -25.75 11.04 10.23
N GLU A 33 -25.96 9.82 9.73
CA GLU A 33 -26.63 8.76 10.50
C GLU A 33 -25.84 8.40 11.77
N ARG A 34 -24.51 8.22 11.65
CA ARG A 34 -23.65 7.95 12.81
C ARG A 34 -23.68 9.09 13.83
N VAL A 35 -23.66 10.34 13.37
CA VAL A 35 -23.74 11.52 14.26
C VAL A 35 -25.10 11.58 14.98
N GLU A 36 -26.20 11.28 14.31
CA GLU A 36 -27.53 11.22 14.95
C GLU A 36 -27.61 10.09 15.99
N GLN A 37 -27.13 8.90 15.66
CA GLN A 37 -27.08 7.77 16.58
C GLN A 37 -26.23 8.11 17.80
N PHE A 38 -25.06 8.74 17.61
CA PHE A 38 -24.19 9.18 18.68
C PHE A 38 -24.87 10.20 19.61
N LYS A 39 -25.56 11.21 19.05
CA LYS A 39 -26.30 12.22 19.82
C LYS A 39 -27.36 11.58 20.72
N LYS A 40 -28.05 10.53 20.27
CA LYS A 40 -29.10 9.83 21.04
C LYS A 40 -28.55 9.12 22.29
N VAL A 41 -27.32 8.60 22.21
CA VAL A 41 -26.70 7.81 23.30
C VAL A 41 -25.70 8.59 24.14
N TYR A 42 -25.41 9.84 23.77
CA TYR A 42 -24.42 10.68 24.44
C TYR A 42 -24.84 11.01 25.88
N ARG A 43 -24.03 10.59 26.86
CA ARG A 43 -24.24 10.87 28.30
C ARG A 43 -23.25 11.88 28.89
N GLY A 44 -22.43 12.51 28.05
CA GLY A 44 -21.44 13.49 28.49
C GLY A 44 -22.02 14.87 28.77
N LYS A 45 -21.16 15.82 29.12
CA LYS A 45 -21.58 17.22 29.34
C LYS A 45 -22.02 17.86 28.01
N PRO A 46 -23.18 18.54 27.94
CA PRO A 46 -23.64 19.19 26.72
C PRO A 46 -22.61 20.15 26.09
N GLN A 47 -21.83 20.86 26.91
CA GLN A 47 -20.78 21.77 26.41
C GLN A 47 -19.64 21.04 25.67
N LYS A 48 -19.50 19.72 25.88
CA LYS A 48 -18.49 18.88 25.23
C LYS A 48 -19.05 18.07 24.06
N LEU A 49 -20.35 18.17 23.76
CA LEU A 49 -21.01 17.38 22.72
C LEU A 49 -20.37 17.66 21.35
N GLN A 50 -20.18 18.94 20.99
CA GLN A 50 -19.61 19.31 19.70
C GLN A 50 -18.21 18.73 19.50
N LYS A 51 -17.33 18.88 20.50
CA LYS A 51 -15.98 18.31 20.47
C LYS A 51 -15.98 16.77 20.39
N ALA A 52 -16.99 16.13 20.97
CA ALA A 52 -17.14 14.68 20.89
C ALA A 52 -17.64 14.23 19.51
N ILE A 53 -18.51 15.01 18.87
CA ILE A 53 -18.95 14.79 17.49
C ILE A 53 -17.76 14.97 16.53
N GLU A 54 -16.99 16.05 16.66
CA GLU A 54 -15.79 16.27 15.82
C GLU A 54 -14.81 15.10 15.89
N LYS A 55 -14.58 14.56 17.09
CA LYS A 55 -13.74 13.38 17.26
C LYS A 55 -14.35 12.15 16.58
N LEU A 56 -15.65 11.92 16.76
CA LEU A 56 -16.36 10.82 16.08
C LEU A 56 -16.24 10.94 14.56
N GLU A 57 -16.39 12.15 14.01
CA GLU A 57 -16.30 12.40 12.57
C GLU A 57 -14.90 12.07 12.04
N GLN A 58 -13.85 12.47 12.76
CA GLN A 58 -12.46 12.13 12.42
C GLN A 58 -12.22 10.62 12.48
N ASP A 59 -12.62 9.96 13.57
CA ASP A 59 -12.44 8.52 13.75
C ASP A 59 -13.24 7.74 12.68
N ALA A 60 -14.46 8.17 12.35
CA ALA A 60 -15.28 7.57 11.32
C ALA A 60 -14.69 7.76 9.92
N ALA A 61 -14.15 8.94 9.60
CA ALA A 61 -13.51 9.20 8.32
C ALA A 61 -12.21 8.41 8.16
N ALA A 62 -11.43 8.24 9.22
CA ALA A 62 -10.23 7.41 9.21
C ALA A 62 -10.58 5.93 8.95
N SER A 63 -11.55 5.38 9.67
CA SER A 63 -12.03 4.01 9.45
C SER A 63 -12.62 3.80 8.05
N TYR A 64 -13.39 4.77 7.54
CA TYR A 64 -13.98 4.64 6.20
C TYR A 64 -12.93 4.77 5.08
N ARG A 65 -11.83 5.49 5.32
CA ARG A 65 -10.71 5.54 4.36
C ARG A 65 -10.09 4.17 4.12
N GLU A 66 -9.93 3.35 5.15
CA GLU A 66 -9.43 1.97 5.00
C GLU A 66 -10.36 1.13 4.10
N GLU A 67 -11.68 1.28 4.27
CA GLU A 67 -12.69 0.62 3.42
C GLU A 67 -12.62 1.12 1.96
N ILE A 68 -12.41 2.42 1.75
CA ILE A 68 -12.20 2.99 0.42
C ILE A 68 -10.94 2.39 -0.22
N ASP A 69 -9.82 2.34 0.51
CA ASP A 69 -8.55 1.83 -0.01
C ASP A 69 -8.67 0.35 -0.43
N GLU A 70 -9.37 -0.48 0.35
CA GLU A 70 -9.65 -1.88 0.02
C GLU A 70 -10.50 -2.01 -1.26
N GLN A 71 -11.57 -1.22 -1.37
CA GLN A 71 -12.44 -1.22 -2.55
C GLN A 71 -11.71 -0.74 -3.81
N LEU A 72 -10.89 0.31 -3.70
CA LEU A 72 -10.10 0.84 -4.80
C LEU A 72 -9.02 -0.15 -5.24
N THR A 73 -8.38 -0.84 -4.30
CA THR A 73 -7.41 -1.91 -4.60
C THR A 73 -8.05 -3.02 -5.40
N THR A 74 -9.19 -3.53 -4.92
CA THR A 74 -9.95 -4.60 -5.61
C THR A 74 -10.40 -4.15 -7.01
N LEU A 75 -10.89 -2.92 -7.15
CA LEU A 75 -11.28 -2.37 -8.44
C LEU A 75 -10.09 -2.24 -9.39
N CYS A 76 -8.95 -1.75 -8.89
CA CYS A 76 -7.73 -1.59 -9.68
C CYS A 76 -7.26 -2.94 -10.24
N ASP A 77 -7.23 -3.99 -9.41
CA ASP A 77 -6.82 -5.33 -9.81
C ASP A 77 -7.78 -5.93 -10.85
N GLY A 78 -9.09 -5.73 -10.65
CA GLY A 78 -10.11 -6.14 -11.62
C GLY A 78 -9.95 -5.45 -12.97
N LEU A 79 -9.75 -4.12 -12.98
CA LEU A 79 -9.56 -3.35 -14.21
C LEU A 79 -8.26 -3.72 -14.93
N ARG A 80 -7.16 -3.96 -14.19
CA ARG A 80 -5.90 -4.45 -14.77
C ARG A 80 -6.07 -5.80 -15.43
N THR A 81 -6.73 -6.73 -14.73
CA THR A 81 -7.03 -8.06 -15.26
C THR A 81 -7.85 -7.97 -16.55
N GLN A 82 -8.89 -7.13 -16.56
CA GLN A 82 -9.69 -6.90 -17.74
C GLN A 82 -8.86 -6.30 -18.90
N ALA A 83 -8.01 -5.31 -18.62
CA ALA A 83 -7.15 -4.71 -19.63
C ALA A 83 -6.18 -5.72 -20.27
N TYR A 84 -5.68 -6.70 -19.50
CA TYR A 84 -4.88 -7.79 -20.05
C TYR A 84 -5.70 -8.70 -20.97
N PHE A 85 -6.91 -9.11 -20.57
CA PHE A 85 -7.77 -9.94 -21.42
C PHE A 85 -8.21 -9.21 -22.69
N ASP A 86 -8.51 -7.92 -22.61
CA ASP A 86 -8.82 -7.09 -23.78
C ASP A 86 -7.61 -7.01 -24.74
N ALA A 87 -6.39 -6.93 -24.20
CA ALA A 87 -5.15 -6.93 -24.99
C ALA A 87 -4.96 -8.25 -25.74
N LEU A 88 -5.15 -9.37 -25.05
CA LEU A 88 -5.04 -10.72 -25.63
C LEU A 88 -6.07 -10.92 -26.73
N LYS A 89 -7.33 -10.53 -26.50
CA LYS A 89 -8.38 -10.64 -27.50
C LYS A 89 -8.10 -9.81 -28.75
N GLN A 90 -7.52 -8.61 -28.59
CA GLN A 90 -7.09 -7.80 -29.73
C GLN A 90 -5.94 -8.46 -30.49
N LEU A 91 -4.98 -9.07 -29.79
CA LEU A 91 -3.89 -9.81 -30.41
C LEU A 91 -4.40 -11.02 -31.22
N ASP A 92 -5.32 -11.79 -30.65
CA ASP A 92 -5.93 -12.95 -31.31
C ASP A 92 -6.72 -12.53 -32.55
N SER A 93 -7.50 -11.44 -32.45
CA SER A 93 -8.27 -10.88 -33.57
C SER A 93 -7.39 -10.37 -34.71
N LEU A 94 -6.19 -9.86 -34.40
CA LEU A 94 -5.18 -9.48 -35.40
C LEU A 94 -4.53 -10.70 -36.07
N SER A 95 -4.58 -11.88 -35.44
CA SER A 95 -4.02 -13.13 -35.96
C SER A 95 -4.99 -13.90 -36.89
N GLU A 96 -6.31 -13.78 -36.69
CA GLU A 96 -7.32 -14.56 -37.43
C GLU A 96 -7.68 -14.02 -38.84
N GLY A 97 -6.99 -13.00 -39.36
CA GLY A 97 -7.36 -12.34 -40.63
C GLY A 97 -6.24 -12.02 -41.62
N VAL A 98 -4.99 -12.44 -41.39
CA VAL A 98 -3.85 -12.02 -42.22
C VAL A 98 -3.11 -13.23 -42.80
N PRO A 99 -3.00 -13.38 -44.14
CA PRO A 99 -2.05 -14.31 -44.73
C PRO A 99 -0.64 -13.78 -44.44
N ASP A 100 0.11 -14.48 -43.59
CA ASP A 100 1.56 -14.40 -43.39
C ASP A 100 2.23 -13.07 -43.81
N LYS A 101 1.79 -11.94 -43.23
CA LYS A 101 2.46 -10.64 -43.35
C LYS A 101 2.90 -10.19 -41.98
N THR A 102 4.20 -10.32 -41.79
CA THR A 102 4.97 -10.33 -40.56
C THR A 102 5.11 -8.96 -39.87
N ASP A 103 4.37 -7.92 -40.26
CA ASP A 103 4.72 -6.52 -39.93
C ASP A 103 3.72 -5.74 -39.06
N HIS A 104 2.55 -6.29 -38.69
CA HIS A 104 1.49 -5.48 -38.04
C HIS A 104 1.08 -5.92 -36.62
N SER A 105 1.33 -7.17 -36.21
CA SER A 105 1.02 -7.67 -34.86
C SER A 105 2.16 -7.43 -33.83
N GLN A 106 3.38 -7.17 -34.32
CA GLN A 106 4.57 -6.93 -33.51
C GLN A 106 4.54 -5.72 -32.56
N PRO A 107 3.91 -4.56 -32.88
CA PRO A 107 4.00 -3.37 -32.04
C PRO A 107 3.29 -3.57 -30.69
N LEU A 108 2.05 -4.08 -30.71
CA LEU A 108 1.26 -4.30 -29.49
C LEU A 108 1.87 -5.41 -28.61
N ALA A 109 2.31 -6.51 -29.23
CA ALA A 109 2.98 -7.59 -28.51
C ALA A 109 4.30 -7.11 -27.85
N SER A 110 5.09 -6.30 -28.57
CA SER A 110 6.34 -5.75 -28.04
C SER A 110 6.11 -4.75 -26.90
N GLU A 111 5.04 -3.96 -26.98
CA GLU A 111 4.62 -3.05 -25.90
C GLU A 111 4.22 -3.82 -24.64
N ILE A 112 3.39 -4.86 -24.77
CA ILE A 112 2.98 -5.72 -23.65
C ILE A 112 4.19 -6.43 -23.02
N ILE A 113 5.09 -6.98 -23.84
CA ILE A 113 6.30 -7.67 -23.35
C ILE A 113 7.22 -6.71 -22.59
N THR A 114 7.41 -5.49 -23.11
CA THR A 114 8.22 -4.45 -22.47
C THR A 114 7.63 -4.04 -21.12
N ASP A 115 6.32 -3.82 -21.07
CA ASP A 115 5.60 -3.46 -19.83
C ASP A 115 5.69 -4.56 -18.76
N LEU A 116 5.50 -5.82 -19.15
CA LEU A 116 5.62 -6.97 -18.24
C LEU A 116 7.04 -7.13 -17.70
N LYS A 117 8.07 -6.91 -18.53
CA LYS A 117 9.47 -6.95 -18.08
C LYS A 117 9.76 -5.85 -17.06
N ALA A 118 9.25 -4.64 -17.26
CA ALA A 118 9.41 -3.54 -16.31
C ALA A 118 8.73 -3.85 -14.97
N LYS A 119 7.48 -4.33 -15.01
CA LYS A 119 6.73 -4.73 -13.80
C LYS A 119 7.41 -5.87 -13.04
N LEU A 120 7.98 -6.84 -13.75
CA LEU A 120 8.73 -7.94 -13.14
C LEU A 120 9.96 -7.42 -12.39
N GLN A 121 10.76 -6.53 -13.00
CA GLN A 121 11.93 -5.94 -12.35
C GLN A 121 11.57 -5.16 -11.08
N THR A 122 10.47 -4.40 -11.10
CA THR A 122 9.99 -3.69 -9.90
C THR A 122 9.59 -4.68 -8.81
N ALA A 123 8.82 -5.72 -9.15
CA ALA A 123 8.38 -6.73 -8.19
C ALA A 123 9.56 -7.50 -7.57
N GLU A 124 10.61 -7.79 -8.35
CA GLU A 124 11.84 -8.41 -7.85
C GLU A 124 12.56 -7.51 -6.84
N LYS A 125 12.68 -6.21 -7.13
CA LYS A 125 13.29 -5.23 -6.23
C LYS A 125 12.49 -5.07 -4.93
N ASP A 126 11.17 -5.02 -5.01
CA ASP A 126 10.29 -4.89 -3.85
C ASP A 126 10.36 -6.15 -2.97
N ARG A 127 10.41 -7.34 -3.58
CA ARG A 127 10.63 -8.61 -2.89
C ARG A 127 11.96 -8.62 -2.14
N ASP A 128 13.05 -8.22 -2.79
CA ASP A 128 14.37 -8.20 -2.17
C ASP A 128 14.40 -7.20 -0.99
N THR A 129 13.75 -6.05 -1.14
CA THR A 129 13.57 -5.07 -0.07
C THR A 129 12.80 -5.66 1.11
N PHE A 130 11.69 -6.37 0.86
CA PHE A 130 10.91 -7.04 1.90
C PHE A 130 11.74 -8.06 2.67
N TYR A 131 12.52 -8.92 1.99
CA TYR A 131 13.35 -9.92 2.68
C TYR A 131 14.48 -9.28 3.50
N ASN A 132 15.09 -8.21 3.00
CA ASN A 132 16.08 -7.44 3.77
C ASN A 132 15.47 -6.84 5.03
N GLN A 133 14.29 -6.20 4.92
CA GLN A 133 13.58 -5.65 6.07
C GLN A 133 13.15 -6.74 7.06
N LYS A 134 12.64 -7.87 6.56
CA LYS A 134 12.26 -9.02 7.39
C LYS A 134 13.46 -9.54 8.20
N ALA A 135 14.64 -9.63 7.60
CA ALA A 135 15.85 -10.06 8.30
C ALA A 135 16.21 -9.12 9.47
N VAL A 136 16.13 -7.80 9.24
CA VAL A 136 16.37 -6.79 10.29
C VAL A 136 15.35 -6.92 11.42
N LEU A 137 14.07 -7.07 11.12
CA LEU A 137 13.01 -7.22 12.13
C LEU A 137 13.17 -8.50 12.96
N ILE A 138 13.58 -9.61 12.34
CA ILE A 138 13.88 -10.86 13.06
C ILE A 138 15.03 -10.64 14.04
N MET A 139 16.13 -10.00 13.61
CA MET A 139 17.25 -9.69 14.50
C MET A 139 16.83 -8.81 15.67
N GLN A 140 16.01 -7.78 15.42
CA GLN A 140 15.48 -6.91 16.47
C GLN A 140 14.63 -7.69 17.47
N GLN A 141 13.77 -8.60 16.98
CA GLN A 141 12.94 -9.46 17.82
C GLN A 141 13.79 -10.40 18.69
N ASP A 142 14.87 -10.98 18.15
CA ASP A 142 15.78 -11.86 18.88
C ASP A 142 16.53 -11.11 19.99
N ILE A 143 16.96 -9.87 19.74
CA ILE A 143 17.59 -9.00 20.75
C ILE A 143 16.60 -8.71 21.89
N ILE A 144 15.35 -8.36 21.57
CA ILE A 144 14.31 -8.10 22.56
C ILE A 144 14.04 -9.36 23.38
N ASN A 145 13.86 -10.51 22.71
CA ASN A 145 13.63 -11.79 23.38
C ASN A 145 14.80 -12.14 24.31
N PHE A 146 16.04 -11.98 23.85
CA PHE A 146 17.23 -12.20 24.68
C PHE A 146 17.23 -11.31 25.92
N ALA A 147 16.98 -10.01 25.77
CA ALA A 147 16.94 -9.06 26.89
C ALA A 147 15.83 -9.40 27.90
N LEU A 148 14.66 -9.84 27.42
CA LEU A 148 13.53 -10.24 28.28
C LEU A 148 13.82 -11.50 29.11
N HIS A 149 14.70 -12.39 28.63
CA HIS A 149 15.10 -13.60 29.37
C HIS A 149 16.20 -13.34 30.41
N ILE A 150 16.79 -12.14 30.43
CA ILE A 150 17.72 -11.75 31.50
C ILE A 150 16.90 -11.32 32.72
N THR A 151 16.82 -12.20 33.70
CA THR A 151 16.11 -11.94 34.97
C THR A 151 16.96 -11.20 36.00
N ASP A 152 18.28 -11.15 35.80
CA ASP A 152 19.23 -10.41 36.64
C ASP A 152 19.41 -8.96 36.14
N LEU A 153 18.98 -8.01 36.97
CA LEU A 153 19.02 -6.58 36.64
C LEU A 153 20.45 -6.05 36.46
N GLU A 154 21.44 -6.55 37.21
CA GLU A 154 22.81 -6.09 37.11
C GLU A 154 23.48 -6.64 35.85
N LEU A 155 23.18 -7.90 35.50
CA LEU A 155 23.60 -8.47 34.22
C LEU A 155 22.98 -7.70 33.03
N LEU A 156 21.70 -7.36 33.08
CA LEU A 156 21.03 -6.59 32.04
C LEU A 156 21.68 -5.20 31.86
N LYS A 157 22.00 -4.52 32.96
CA LYS A 157 22.71 -3.23 32.93
C LYS A 157 24.11 -3.35 32.32
N GLN A 158 24.83 -4.42 32.62
CA GLN A 158 26.16 -4.66 32.04
C GLN A 158 26.09 -4.90 30.53
N VAL A 159 25.16 -5.75 30.08
CA VAL A 159 24.92 -6.01 28.65
C VAL A 159 24.59 -4.71 27.92
N TYR A 160 23.69 -3.88 28.46
CA TYR A 160 23.34 -2.59 27.87
C TYR A 160 24.54 -1.63 27.79
N ARG A 161 25.35 -1.52 28.86
CA ARG A 161 26.55 -0.67 28.85
C ARG A 161 27.56 -1.12 27.81
N ASN A 162 27.77 -2.43 27.69
CA ASN A 162 28.71 -3.01 26.73
C ASN A 162 28.22 -2.79 25.29
N ALA A 163 26.95 -3.07 25.01
CA ALA A 163 26.35 -2.82 23.69
C ALA A 163 26.45 -1.32 23.31
N LYS A 164 26.12 -0.42 24.23
CA LYS A 164 26.24 1.03 24.02
C LYS A 164 27.69 1.48 23.76
N ALA A 165 28.67 0.89 24.45
CA ALA A 165 30.07 1.19 24.23
C ALA A 165 30.56 0.66 22.86
N ALA A 166 30.09 -0.51 22.43
CA ALA A 166 30.42 -1.06 21.12
C ALA A 166 29.87 -0.19 19.98
N TYR A 167 28.59 0.23 20.04
CA TYR A 167 28.02 1.14 19.03
C TYR A 167 28.79 2.46 18.90
N LYS A 168 29.17 3.06 20.03
CA LYS A 168 29.98 4.29 20.03
C LYS A 168 31.35 4.11 19.38
N ARG A 169 31.97 2.93 19.51
CA ARG A 169 33.25 2.64 18.86
C ARG A 169 33.07 2.47 17.36
N GLN A 170 32.01 1.77 16.94
CA GLN A 170 31.68 1.62 15.53
C GLN A 170 31.46 2.99 14.85
N GLU A 171 30.69 3.90 15.47
CA GLU A 171 30.50 5.26 14.95
C GLU A 171 31.82 6.06 14.85
N GLN A 172 32.77 5.82 15.75
CA GLN A 172 34.08 6.47 15.72
C GLN A 172 35.00 5.89 14.65
N GLU A 173 34.93 4.59 14.42
CA GLU A 173 35.68 3.87 13.38
C GLU A 173 35.19 4.28 11.99
N GLU A 174 33.87 4.30 11.77
CA GLU A 174 33.26 4.72 10.50
C GLU A 174 33.53 6.20 10.15
N ASN A 175 33.65 7.08 11.16
CA ASN A 175 34.01 8.49 10.96
C ASN A 175 35.51 8.75 10.75
N ASN A 176 36.38 7.79 11.09
CA ASN A 176 37.83 7.90 10.90
C ASN A 176 38.30 7.31 9.55
N GLU A 177 37.43 6.57 8.86
CA GLU A 177 37.70 5.97 7.53
C GLU A 177 37.20 6.84 6.36
N LEU A 178 36.66 8.04 6.64
CA LEU A 178 36.24 9.08 5.68
C LEU A 178 37.24 10.24 5.64
#